data_AF-A0A252B9J2-F1
#
_entry.id   AF-A0A252B9J2-F1
#
_cell.length_a   1.000
_cell.length_b   1.000
_cell.length_c   1.000
_cell.angle_alpha   90.00
_cell.angle_beta   90.00
_cell.angle_gamma   90.00
#
_symmetry.space_group_name_H-M   'P 1'
#
loop_
_entity.id
_entity.type
_entity.pdbx_description
1 polymer ?
#
loop_
_entity_poly.entity_id
_entity_poly.type
_entity_poly.pdbx_seq_one_letter_code
_entity_poly.pdbx_strand_id
1 'polypeptide(L)'
;MSYALVALVGFSAIGLYSLYLYHLMGDGLAFSHAQIAWERKFRIPVVVAWNYLKHLHGIHLFVSFLIDIVIIWYAYKRKYCVEATILLFTFLISSSTSLMSIHRYIWGCPLTIIVVADFVKQQKFRHSLVYGACVVSFVSSSIIWFMGLKYLF
;
A
#
# COMPACT_ATOMS: atom_id res chain seq x y z
N MET A 1 19.57 -8.68 -17.13
CA MET A 1 18.71 -9.58 -16.34
C MET A 1 17.41 -8.84 -16.07
N SER A 2 16.27 -9.31 -16.58
CA SER A 2 15.01 -8.55 -16.50
C SER A 2 14.53 -8.50 -15.05
N TYR A 3 14.29 -7.31 -14.49
CA TYR A 3 13.81 -7.12 -13.11
C TYR A 3 12.55 -7.94 -12.79
N ALA A 4 11.75 -8.26 -13.82
CA ALA A 4 10.60 -9.15 -13.74
C ALA A 4 10.94 -10.58 -13.26
N LEU A 5 12.08 -11.14 -13.67
CA LEU A 5 12.51 -12.47 -13.24
C LEU A 5 12.91 -12.48 -11.77
N VAL A 6 13.59 -11.42 -11.32
CA VAL A 6 13.98 -11.27 -9.90
C VAL A 6 12.73 -11.13 -9.03
N ALA A 7 11.75 -10.34 -9.46
CA ALA A 7 10.47 -10.21 -8.75
C ALA A 7 9.71 -11.55 -8.71
N LEU A 8 9.58 -12.26 -9.83
CA LEU A 8 8.91 -13.56 -9.89
C LEU A 8 9.57 -14.60 -8.99
N VAL A 9 10.91 -14.68 -9.00
CA VAL A 9 11.68 -15.60 -8.14
C VAL A 9 11.55 -15.22 -6.67
N GLY A 10 11.57 -13.93 -6.34
CA GLY A 10 11.37 -13.46 -4.97
C GLY A 10 9.97 -13.81 -4.44
N PHE A 11 8.92 -13.53 -5.22
CA PHE A 11 7.54 -13.85 -4.84
C PHE A 11 7.30 -15.35 -4.72
N SER A 12 7.83 -16.15 -5.66
CA SER A 12 7.68 -17.60 -5.61
C SER A 12 8.44 -18.23 -4.44
N ALA A 13 9.65 -17.74 -4.14
CA ALA A 13 10.43 -18.19 -2.99
C ALA A 13 9.71 -17.92 -1.66
N ILE A 14 9.14 -16.73 -1.48
CA ILE A 14 8.37 -16.38 -0.27
C ILE A 14 7.11 -17.24 -0.17
N GLY A 15 6.39 -17.44 -1.28
CA GLY A 15 5.19 -18.28 -1.31
C GLY A 15 5.49 -19.74 -0.96
N LEU A 16 6.55 -20.31 -1.53
CA LEU A 16 7.00 -21.67 -1.21
C LEU A 16 7.45 -21.80 0.25
N TYR A 17 8.13 -20.80 0.78
CA TYR A 17 8.53 -20.77 2.19
C TYR A 17 7.32 -20.69 3.13
N SER A 18 6.30 -19.90 2.78
CA SER A 18 5.03 -19.84 3.54
C SER A 18 4.28 -21.18 3.51
N LEU A 19 4.24 -21.87 2.36
CA LEU A 19 3.66 -23.22 2.26
C LEU A 19 4.44 -24.26 3.07
N TYR A 20 5.78 -24.17 3.06
CA TYR A 20 6.63 -25.03 3.87
C TYR A 20 6.37 -24.82 5.37
N LEU A 21 6.28 -23.57 5.82
CA LEU A 21 5.93 -23.24 7.20
C LEU A 21 4.52 -23.71 7.57
N TYR A 22 3.56 -23.64 6.63
CA TYR A 22 2.23 -24.20 6.84
C TYR A 22 2.27 -25.71 7.10
N HIS A 23 3.07 -26.46 6.34
CA HIS A 23 3.23 -27.89 6.58
C HIS A 23 3.94 -28.20 7.91
N LEU A 24 4.94 -27.39 8.30
CA LEU A 24 5.74 -27.65 9.50
C LEU A 24 5.03 -27.25 10.80
N MET A 25 4.34 -26.11 10.79
CA MET A 25 3.79 -25.47 12.00
C MET A 25 2.27 -25.30 11.95
N GLY A 26 1.62 -25.62 10.83
CA GLY A 26 0.19 -25.31 10.60
C GLY A 26 -0.09 -23.82 10.37
N ASP A 27 0.94 -22.96 10.40
CA ASP A 27 0.77 -21.51 10.58
C ASP A 27 1.55 -20.66 9.55
N GLY A 28 1.60 -21.12 8.30
CA GLY A 28 2.21 -20.36 7.20
C GLY A 28 1.50 -19.03 6.88
N LEU A 29 0.30 -18.85 7.42
CA LEU A 29 -0.53 -17.64 7.31
C LEU A 29 -1.02 -17.15 8.69
N ALA A 30 -0.16 -17.15 9.71
CA ALA A 30 -0.47 -16.61 11.04
C ALA A 30 -1.18 -15.25 11.02
N PHE A 31 -0.75 -14.40 10.10
CA PHE A 31 -1.35 -13.09 9.92
C PHE A 31 -2.79 -13.15 9.38
N SER A 32 -3.15 -14.13 8.55
CA SER A 32 -4.55 -14.31 8.14
C SER A 32 -5.42 -14.80 9.30
N HIS A 33 -4.90 -15.67 10.17
CA HIS A 33 -5.62 -16.11 11.37
C HIS A 33 -5.88 -14.93 12.33
N ALA A 34 -4.88 -14.05 12.52
CA ALA A 34 -5.07 -12.83 13.30
C ALA A 34 -6.11 -11.88 12.66
N GLN A 35 -6.12 -11.76 11.32
CA GLN A 35 -7.13 -10.96 10.62
C GLN A 35 -8.55 -11.53 10.79
N ILE A 36 -8.71 -12.85 10.73
CA ILE A 36 -9.97 -13.54 10.99
C ILE A 36 -10.42 -13.31 12.44
N ALA A 37 -9.49 -13.38 13.40
CA ALA A 37 -9.76 -13.09 14.81
C ALA A 37 -10.16 -11.63 15.06
N TRP A 38 -9.69 -10.69 14.24
CA TRP A 38 -10.14 -9.28 14.23
C TRP A 38 -11.42 -9.04 13.42
N GLU A 39 -12.17 -10.10 13.11
CA GLU A 39 -13.40 -10.08 12.31
C GLU A 39 -13.25 -9.44 10.91
N ARG A 40 -12.02 -9.35 10.40
CA ARG A 40 -11.78 -8.83 9.05
C ARG A 40 -12.16 -9.91 8.04
N LYS A 41 -13.29 -9.69 7.38
CA LYS A 41 -13.78 -10.54 6.30
C LYS A 41 -13.34 -9.99 4.95
N PHE A 42 -12.97 -10.87 4.03
CA PHE A 42 -12.75 -10.50 2.64
C PHE A 42 -14.04 -9.91 2.07
N ARG A 43 -13.95 -8.69 1.54
CA ARG A 43 -15.04 -8.00 0.86
C ARG A 43 -14.52 -7.41 -0.44
N ILE A 44 -15.43 -7.18 -1.38
CA ILE A 44 -15.07 -6.52 -2.64
C ILE A 44 -14.62 -5.08 -2.31
N PRO A 45 -13.43 -4.64 -2.78
CA PRO A 45 -12.89 -3.31 -2.47
C PRO A 45 -13.85 -2.15 -2.69
N VAL A 46 -14.66 -2.21 -3.74
CA VAL A 46 -15.67 -1.19 -4.07
C VAL A 46 -16.74 -1.10 -2.98
N VAL A 47 -17.18 -2.24 -2.44
CA VAL A 47 -18.17 -2.29 -1.34
C VAL A 47 -17.57 -1.72 -0.06
N VAL A 48 -16.30 -2.02 0.21
CA VAL A 48 -15.57 -1.42 1.35
C VAL A 48 -15.50 0.09 1.18
N ALA A 49 -15.07 0.58 0.01
CA ALA A 49 -14.97 2.01 -0.28
C ALA A 49 -16.32 2.74 -0.11
N TRP A 50 -17.41 2.15 -0.61
CA TRP A 50 -18.75 2.71 -0.48
C TRP A 50 -19.24 2.80 0.97
N ASN A 51 -18.92 1.80 1.80
CA ASN A 51 -19.28 1.83 3.22
C ASN A 51 -18.54 2.95 3.97
N TYR A 52 -17.27 3.19 3.66
CA TYR A 52 -16.50 4.31 4.22
C TYR A 52 -16.98 5.68 3.71
N LEU A 53 -17.55 5.76 2.50
CA LEU A 53 -18.16 6.99 2.00
C LEU A 53 -19.47 7.33 2.72
N LYS A 54 -20.27 6.32 3.06
CA LYS A 54 -21.53 6.48 3.81
C LYS A 54 -21.33 7.00 5.23
N HIS A 55 -20.22 6.62 5.87
CA HIS A 55 -19.86 7.10 7.19
C HIS A 55 -18.88 8.28 7.06
N LEU A 56 -19.34 9.51 7.30
CA LEU A 56 -18.58 10.77 7.16
C LEU A 56 -17.16 10.75 7.78
N HIS A 57 -16.93 9.92 8.79
CA HIS A 57 -15.62 9.73 9.42
C HIS A 57 -14.55 9.11 8.49
N GLY A 58 -14.95 8.45 7.40
CA GLY A 58 -14.09 7.71 6.49
C GLY A 58 -13.64 8.44 5.24
N ILE A 59 -14.02 9.72 5.05
CA ILE A 59 -13.78 10.44 3.79
C ILE A 59 -12.29 10.54 3.45
N HIS A 60 -11.43 10.81 4.43
CA HIS A 60 -9.98 10.91 4.21
C HIS A 60 -9.37 9.58 3.71
N LEU A 61 -9.89 8.44 4.18
CA LEU A 61 -9.49 7.10 3.70
C LEU A 61 -10.00 6.83 2.30
N PHE A 62 -11.21 7.28 1.98
CA PHE A 62 -11.76 7.18 0.63
C PHE A 62 -10.98 8.04 -0.38
N VAL A 63 -10.57 9.25 0.01
CA VAL A 63 -9.70 10.10 -0.81
C VAL A 63 -8.34 9.43 -1.02
N SER A 64 -7.76 8.83 0.03
CA SER A 64 -6.50 8.08 -0.08
C SER A 64 -6.64 6.89 -1.05
N PHE A 65 -7.74 6.15 -0.97
CA PHE A 65 -8.07 5.06 -1.90
C PHE A 65 -8.12 5.53 -3.36
N LEU A 66 -8.71 6.70 -3.64
CA LEU A 66 -8.73 7.28 -4.99
C LEU A 66 -7.32 7.69 -5.45
N ILE A 67 -6.52 8.30 -4.58
CA ILE A 67 -5.13 8.67 -4.89
C ILE A 67 -4.32 7.43 -5.28
N ASP A 68 -4.49 6.33 -4.55
CA ASP A 68 -3.78 5.07 -4.82
C ASP A 68 -4.16 4.50 -6.20
N ILE A 69 -5.44 4.57 -6.60
CA ILE A 69 -5.89 4.19 -7.95
C ILE A 69 -5.21 5.05 -9.01
N VAL A 70 -5.12 6.37 -8.79
CA VAL A 70 -4.48 7.30 -9.73
C VAL A 70 -3.00 6.97 -9.91
N ILE A 71 -2.29 6.62 -8.84
CA ILE A 71 -0.86 6.25 -8.89
C ILE A 71 -0.68 4.96 -9.71
N ILE A 72 -1.51 3.94 -9.49
CA ILE A 72 -1.46 2.68 -10.24
C ILE A 72 -1.76 2.92 -11.73
N TRP A 73 -2.78 3.72 -12.03
CA TRP A 73 -3.11 4.10 -13.40
C TRP A 73 -1.96 4.86 -14.08
N TYR A 74 -1.33 5.78 -13.35
CA TYR A 74 -0.16 6.52 -13.84
C TYR A 74 1.03 5.59 -14.13
N ALA A 75 1.27 4.60 -13.27
CA ALA A 75 2.31 3.59 -13.49
C ALA A 75 2.08 2.80 -14.80
N TYR A 76 0.84 2.36 -15.05
CA TYR A 76 0.48 1.72 -16.33
C TYR A 76 0.71 2.65 -17.53
N LYS A 77 0.31 3.93 -17.42
CA LYS A 77 0.51 4.93 -18.48
C LYS A 77 1.99 5.14 -18.81
N ARG A 78 2.88 5.01 -17.83
CA ARG A 78 4.34 5.14 -17.98
C ARG A 78 5.05 3.85 -18.41
N LYS A 79 4.29 2.79 -18.75
CA LYS A 79 4.80 1.47 -19.15
C LYS A 79 5.57 0.71 -18.05
N TYR A 80 5.39 1.09 -16.79
CA TYR A 80 5.85 0.31 -15.63
C TYR A 80 4.89 -0.85 -15.37
N CYS A 81 4.70 -1.74 -16.35
CA CYS A 81 3.65 -2.75 -16.32
C CYS A 81 3.82 -3.76 -15.18
N VAL A 82 5.06 -4.08 -14.79
CA VAL A 82 5.36 -5.04 -13.72
C VAL A 82 5.12 -4.41 -12.36
N GLU A 83 5.57 -3.18 -12.18
CA GLU A 83 5.39 -2.42 -10.95
C GLU A 83 3.90 -2.12 -10.74
N ALA A 84 3.21 -1.72 -11.80
CA ALA A 84 1.78 -1.43 -11.77
C ALA A 84 0.94 -2.68 -11.45
N THR A 85 1.28 -3.86 -11.98
CA THR A 85 0.57 -5.11 -11.62
C THR A 85 0.81 -5.50 -10.17
N ILE A 86 2.05 -5.42 -9.67
CA ILE A 86 2.35 -5.72 -8.26
C ILE A 86 1.61 -4.75 -7.34
N LEU A 87 1.61 -3.44 -7.66
CA LEU A 87 0.87 -2.43 -6.90
C LEU A 87 -0.64 -2.65 -6.97
N LEU A 88 -1.17 -3.03 -8.12
CA LEU A 88 -2.59 -3.36 -8.29
C LEU A 88 -2.99 -4.56 -7.43
N PHE A 89 -2.22 -5.64 -7.45
CA PHE A 89 -2.49 -6.81 -6.59
C PHE A 89 -2.41 -6.45 -5.11
N THR A 90 -1.40 -5.67 -4.71
CA THR A 90 -1.23 -5.21 -3.32
C THR A 90 -2.41 -4.33 -2.89
N PHE A 91 -2.87 -3.44 -3.78
CA PHE A 91 -4.05 -2.60 -3.56
C PHE A 91 -5.32 -3.43 -3.41
N LEU A 92 -5.58 -4.38 -4.32
CA LEU A 92 -6.77 -5.23 -4.27
C LEU A 92 -6.83 -6.08 -3.00
N ILE A 93 -5.71 -6.69 -2.60
CA ILE A 93 -5.64 -7.50 -1.39
C ILE A 93 -5.83 -6.61 -0.15
N SER A 94 -5.11 -5.49 -0.06
CA SER A 94 -5.20 -4.60 1.10
C SER A 94 -6.58 -3.96 1.24
N SER A 95 -7.19 -3.56 0.12
CA SER A 95 -8.49 -2.91 0.09
C SER A 95 -9.67 -3.85 0.35
N SER A 96 -9.45 -5.16 0.17
CA SER A 96 -10.48 -6.16 0.45
C SER A 96 -10.84 -6.27 1.94
N THR A 97 -9.95 -5.85 2.84
CA THR A 97 -10.15 -5.98 4.30
C THR A 97 -10.48 -4.66 4.99
N SER A 98 -9.76 -3.57 4.70
CA SER A 98 -10.04 -2.25 5.28
C SER A 98 -9.31 -1.14 4.53
N LEU A 99 -9.94 0.04 4.40
CA LEU A 99 -9.28 1.23 3.83
C LEU A 99 -8.16 1.79 4.71
N MET A 100 -8.21 1.58 6.04
CA MET A 100 -7.21 2.08 7.00
C MET A 100 -5.79 1.57 6.68
N SER A 101 -5.71 0.35 6.16
CA SER A 101 -4.45 -0.33 5.87
C SER A 101 -3.89 -0.02 4.49
N ILE A 102 -4.71 0.41 3.53
CA ILE A 102 -4.33 0.51 2.11
C ILE A 102 -3.18 1.48 1.92
N HIS A 103 -3.35 2.70 2.45
CA HIS A 103 -2.40 3.77 2.27
C HIS A 103 -1.01 3.35 2.77
N ARG A 104 -0.95 2.62 3.89
CA ARG A 104 0.29 2.10 4.47
C ARG A 104 0.96 1.06 3.58
N TYR A 105 0.19 0.11 3.02
CA TYR A 105 0.78 -0.95 2.20
C TYR A 105 1.24 -0.46 0.83
N ILE A 106 0.52 0.48 0.23
CA ILE A 106 0.88 1.02 -1.08
C ILE A 106 2.01 2.02 -0.95
N TRP A 107 1.91 3.00 -0.07
CA TRP A 107 2.99 3.99 0.10
C TRP A 107 4.23 3.42 0.77
N GLY A 108 4.10 2.35 1.54
CA GLY A 108 5.22 1.58 2.07
C GLY A 108 5.92 0.70 1.01
N CYS A 109 5.31 0.47 -0.16
CA CYS A 109 5.93 -0.29 -1.23
C CYS A 109 6.98 0.56 -1.96
N PRO A 110 8.25 0.12 -2.06
CA PRO A 110 9.30 0.87 -2.76
C PRO A 110 8.95 1.19 -4.23
N LEU A 111 8.12 0.36 -4.86
CA LEU A 111 7.66 0.56 -6.24
C LEU A 111 6.86 1.85 -6.40
N THR A 112 6.04 2.19 -5.41
CA THR A 112 5.24 3.42 -5.39
C THR A 112 6.14 4.65 -5.31
N ILE A 113 7.22 4.57 -4.54
CA ILE A 113 8.22 5.65 -4.41
C ILE A 113 8.89 5.91 -5.77
N ILE A 114 9.23 4.87 -6.53
CA ILE A 114 9.83 5.00 -7.86
C ILE A 114 8.86 5.71 -8.82
N VAL A 115 7.59 5.31 -8.83
CA VAL A 115 6.55 5.91 -9.69
C VAL A 115 6.32 7.39 -9.33
N VAL A 116 6.25 7.71 -8.05
CA VAL A 116 6.08 9.09 -7.57
C VAL A 116 7.32 9.94 -7.87
N ALA A 117 8.53 9.40 -7.72
CA ALA A 117 9.75 10.11 -8.07
C ALA A 117 9.83 10.43 -9.57
N ASP A 118 9.42 9.51 -10.45
CA ASP A 118 9.34 9.76 -11.89
C ASP A 118 8.28 10.84 -12.24
N PHE A 119 7.15 10.85 -11.53
CA PHE A 119 6.12 11.89 -11.66
C PHE A 119 6.65 13.27 -11.26
N VAL A 120 7.30 13.37 -10.10
CA VAL A 120 7.91 14.62 -9.61
C VAL A 120 9.01 15.09 -10.56
N LYS A 121 9.77 14.17 -11.16
CA LYS A 121 10.85 14.51 -12.08
C LYS A 121 10.38 15.20 -13.37
N GLN A 122 9.16 14.91 -13.81
CA GLN A 122 8.58 15.51 -15.03
C GLN A 122 8.06 16.94 -14.81
N GLN A 123 7.73 17.29 -13.58
CA GLN A 123 7.30 18.64 -13.25
C GLN A 123 8.53 19.54 -13.10
N LYS A 124 8.53 20.74 -13.71
CA LYS A 124 9.56 21.78 -13.51
C LYS A 124 9.53 22.38 -12.08
N PHE A 125 8.98 21.65 -11.12
CA PHE A 125 8.88 22.08 -9.74
C PHE A 125 10.28 22.08 -9.12
N ARG A 126 10.54 22.96 -8.15
CA ARG A 126 11.79 22.89 -7.37
C ARG A 126 11.80 21.57 -6.61
N HIS A 127 12.44 20.55 -7.16
CA HIS A 127 12.52 19.20 -6.60
C HIS A 127 12.95 19.24 -5.13
N SER A 128 13.87 20.15 -4.79
CA SER A 128 14.33 20.38 -3.41
C SER A 128 13.21 20.75 -2.43
N LEU A 129 12.17 21.47 -2.85
CA LEU A 129 11.03 21.81 -2.00
C LEU A 129 10.13 20.59 -1.75
N VAL A 130 9.92 19.75 -2.77
CA VAL A 130 9.12 18.53 -2.64
C VAL A 130 9.82 17.54 -1.71
N TYR A 131 11.13 17.32 -1.90
CA TYR A 131 11.92 16.48 -1.00
C TYR A 131 11.93 17.04 0.42
N GLY A 132 12.11 18.36 0.58
CA GLY A 132 12.03 19.02 1.88
C GLY A 132 10.68 18.80 2.57
N ALA A 133 9.57 18.95 1.84
CA ALA A 133 8.23 18.71 2.37
C ALA A 133 8.01 17.25 2.78
N CYS A 134 8.51 16.27 2.02
CA CYS A 134 8.43 14.84 2.38
C CYS A 134 9.20 14.55 3.67
N VAL A 135 10.42 15.07 3.82
CA VAL A 135 11.24 14.87 5.02
C VAL A 135 10.57 15.51 6.23
N VAL A 136 10.09 16.75 6.11
CA VAL A 136 9.37 17.44 7.19
C VAL A 136 8.11 16.68 7.59
N SER A 137 7.34 16.19 6.62
CA SER A 137 6.14 15.38 6.87
C SER A 137 6.45 14.08 7.63
N PHE A 138 7.51 13.38 7.24
CA PHE A 138 7.93 12.14 7.90
C PHE A 138 8.41 12.37 9.34
N VAL A 139 9.28 13.38 9.52
CA VAL A 139 9.83 13.74 10.84
C VAL A 139 8.72 14.20 11.78
N SER A 140 7.83 15.08 11.31
CA SER A 140 6.69 15.55 12.11
C SER A 140 5.75 14.42 12.49
N SER A 141 5.38 13.55 11.54
CA SER A 141 4.53 12.38 11.82
C SER A 141 5.16 11.41 12.82
N SER A 142 6.48 11.20 12.74
CA SER A 142 7.23 10.36 13.68
C SER A 142 7.24 10.97 15.09
N ILE A 143 7.52 12.27 15.21
CA ILE A 143 7.51 12.98 16.49
C ILE A 143 6.12 12.95 17.11
N ILE A 144 5.07 13.23 16.33
CA ILE A 144 3.68 13.19 16.79
C ILE A 144 3.29 11.80 17.30
N TRP A 145 3.75 10.74 16.62
CA TRP A 145 3.54 9.37 17.05
C TRP A 145 4.25 9.08 18.38
N PHE A 146 5.52 9.50 18.54
CA PHE A 146 6.26 9.34 19.79
C PHE A 146 5.66 10.15 20.95
N MET A 147 5.03 11.29 20.67
CA MET A 147 4.35 12.13 21.67
C MET A 147 2.97 11.60 22.06
N GLY A 148 2.46 10.54 21.43
CA GLY A 148 1.19 9.92 21.79
C GLY A 148 -0.05 10.80 21.59
N LEU A 149 0.05 11.84 20.74
CA LEU A 149 -1.04 12.76 20.46
C LEU A 149 -2.18 12.03 19.71
N LYS A 150 -3.32 11.85 20.39
CA LYS A 150 -4.51 11.11 19.92
C LYS A 150 -5.22 11.69 18.68
N TYR A 151 -4.79 12.82 18.14
CA TYR A 151 -5.53 13.55 17.09
C TYR A 151 -5.40 12.97 15.66
N LEU A 152 -4.72 11.83 15.49
CA LEU A 152 -4.42 11.23 14.19
C LEU A 152 -4.91 9.78 14.03
N PHE A 153 -5.74 9.28 14.96
CA PHE A 153 -6.34 7.95 14.90
C PHE A 153 -7.86 8.01 14.83
#